data_AF-A0A7K2LW72-F1
#
_entry.id   AF-A0A7K2LW72-F1
#
_cell.length_a   1.000
_cell.length_b   1.000
_cell.length_c   1.000
_cell.angle_alpha   90.00
_cell.angle_beta   90.00
_cell.angle_gamma   90.00
#
_symmetry.space_group_name_H-M   'P 1'
#
loop_
_entity.id
_entity.type
_entity.pdbx_description
1 polymer ?
#
loop_
_entity_poly.entity_id
_entity_poly.type
_entity_poly.pdbx_seq_one_letter_code
_entity_poly.pdbx_strand_id
1 'polypeptide(L)' 'LFAPFPPVRAGVRLLARLRGAGGLRVARTMLLPVRRMGEEEFHGEGGRLLLAGNALHADLAPESAGSGGFGWLMS' A
#
# COMPACT_ATOMS: atom_id res chain seq x y z
N LEU A 1 2.56 -3.74 19.43
CA LEU A 1 2.83 -2.95 20.66
C LEU A 1 3.87 -3.62 21.57
N PHE A 2 3.93 -4.95 21.69
CA PHE A 2 4.88 -5.65 22.58
C PHE A 2 6.27 -5.98 21.98
N ALA A 3 6.58 -5.50 20.77
CA ALA A 3 7.89 -5.67 20.16
C ALA A 3 8.63 -4.33 20.15
N PRO A 4 9.93 -4.29 20.49
CA PRO A 4 10.69 -3.06 20.50
C PRO A 4 10.77 -2.45 19.11
N PHE A 5 10.72 -1.13 19.05
CA PHE A 5 11.04 -0.37 17.85
C PHE A 5 12.56 -0.15 17.78
N PRO A 6 13.21 -0.32 16.61
CA PRO A 6 12.61 -0.65 15.32
C PRO A 6 12.27 -2.15 15.16
N PRO A 7 11.18 -2.50 14.46
CA PRO A 7 10.69 -3.88 14.32
C PRO A 7 11.49 -4.68 13.28
N VAL A 8 12.82 -4.77 13.43
CA VAL A 8 13.75 -5.38 12.47
C VAL A 8 13.36 -6.82 12.13
N ARG A 9 13.07 -7.64 13.15
CA ARG A 9 12.70 -9.05 12.96
C ARG A 9 11.41 -9.22 12.14
N ALA A 10 10.43 -8.34 12.37
CA ALA A 10 9.19 -8.36 11.60
C ALA A 10 9.45 -7.96 10.14
N GLY A 11 10.29 -6.94 9.91
CA GLY A 11 10.70 -6.50 8.58
C GLY A 11 11.43 -7.60 7.79
N VAL A 12 12.43 -8.25 8.38
CA VAL A 12 13.15 -9.36 7.73
C VAL A 12 12.21 -10.52 7.38
N ARG A 13 11.29 -10.88 8.27
CA ARG A 13 10.30 -11.93 8.01
C ARG A 13 9.35 -11.56 6.88
N LEU A 14 8.94 -10.29 6.78
CA LEU A 14 8.12 -9.80 5.68
C LEU A 14 8.88 -9.92 4.35
N LEU A 15 10.13 -9.43 4.31
CA LEU A 15 10.98 -9.52 3.12
C LEU A 15 11.16 -10.97 2.65
N ALA A 16 11.39 -11.90 3.58
CA ALA A 16 11.52 -13.33 3.27
C ALA A 16 10.24 -13.90 2.61
N ARG A 17 9.05 -13.49 3.08
CA ARG A 17 7.77 -13.91 2.48
C ARG A 17 7.54 -13.29 1.11
N LEU A 18 7.85 -12.01 0.95
CA LEU A 18 7.70 -11.31 -0.32
C LEU A 18 8.64 -11.87 -1.39
N ARG A 19 9.85 -12.31 -1.03
CA ARG A 19 10.81 -12.89 -1.98
C ARG A 19 10.25 -14.09 -2.76
N GLY A 20 9.43 -14.94 -2.14
CA GLY A 20 8.83 -16.11 -2.79
C GLY A 20 7.55 -15.84 -3.59
N ALA A 21 6.90 -14.70 -3.36
CA ALA A 21 5.55 -14.40 -3.86
C ALA A 21 5.53 -13.28 -4.92
N GLY A 22 6.66 -12.98 -5.56
CA GLY A 22 6.76 -11.87 -6.51
C GLY A 22 6.90 -10.50 -5.83
N GLY A 23 7.76 -10.40 -4.81
CA GLY A 23 7.92 -9.22 -3.97
C GLY A 23 8.19 -7.90 -4.70
N LEU A 24 8.80 -7.93 -5.89
CA LEU A 24 8.95 -6.73 -6.73
C LEU A 24 7.61 -6.20 -7.24
N ARG A 25 6.67 -7.08 -7.59
CA ARG A 25 5.32 -6.69 -7.98
C ARG A 25 4.59 -6.07 -6.80
N VAL A 26 4.67 -6.70 -5.63
CA VAL A 26 4.07 -6.16 -4.40
C VAL A 26 4.69 -4.81 -4.04
N ALA A 27 6.01 -4.67 -4.11
CA ALA A 27 6.70 -3.40 -3.86
C ALA A 27 6.27 -2.32 -4.86
N ARG A 28 6.15 -2.65 -6.15
CA ARG A 28 5.62 -1.74 -7.18
C ARG A 28 4.21 -1.29 -6.83
N THR A 29 3.30 -2.21 -6.52
CA THR A 29 1.91 -1.89 -6.19
C THR A 29 1.84 -1.02 -4.93
N MET A 30 2.62 -1.33 -3.91
CA MET A 30 2.69 -0.55 -2.67
C MET A 30 3.19 0.89 -2.90
N LEU A 31 4.07 1.10 -3.88
CA LEU A 31 4.59 2.42 -4.24
C LEU A 31 3.74 3.15 -5.28
N LEU A 32 2.79 2.48 -5.93
CA LEU A 32 1.96 3.05 -6.99
C LEU A 32 1.06 4.16 -6.40
N PRO A 33 0.86 5.29 -7.10
CA PRO A 33 -0.11 6.29 -6.71
C PRO A 33 -1.52 5.71 -6.64
N VAL A 34 -2.31 6.11 -5.63
CA VAL A 34 -3.66 5.57 -5.39
C VAL A 34 -4.61 5.85 -6.54
N ARG A 35 -4.42 6.97 -7.26
CA ARG A 35 -5.21 7.24 -8.46
C ARG A 35 -5.00 6.18 -9.53
N ARG A 36 -3.74 5.87 -9.86
CA ARG A 36 -3.42 4.82 -10.85
C ARG A 36 -3.81 3.45 -10.35
N MET A 37 -3.60 3.15 -9.08
CA MET A 37 -4.05 1.89 -8.48
C MET A 37 -5.58 1.73 -8.58
N GLY A 38 -6.34 2.79 -8.29
CA GLY A 38 -7.79 2.77 -8.43
C GLY A 38 -8.26 2.58 -9.87
N GLU A 39 -7.58 3.20 -10.84
CA GLU A 39 -7.84 3.00 -12.27
C GLU A 39 -7.53 1.57 -12.74
N GLU A 40 -6.43 0.98 -12.25
CA GLU A 40 -5.98 -0.37 -12.62
C GLU A 40 -6.90 -1.47 -12.04
N GLU A 41 -7.36 -1.30 -10.79
CA GLU A 41 -8.06 -2.38 -10.06
C GLU A 41 -9.60 -2.27 -10.11
N PHE A 42 -10.15 -1.08 -10.40
CA PHE A 42 -11.60 -0.87 -10.37
C PHE A 42 -12.11 -0.27 -11.67
N HIS A 43 -13.21 -0.82 -12.17
CA HIS A 43 -13.97 -0.23 -13.28
C HIS A 43 -14.90 0.90 -12.81
N GLY A 44 -15.38 0.82 -11.56
CA GLY A 44 -16.31 1.80 -10.97
C GLY A 44 -15.63 2.75 -9.99
N GLU A 45 -16.32 3.85 -9.68
CA GLU A 45 -15.75 4.95 -8.90
C GLU A 45 -15.68 4.66 -7.38
N GLY A 46 -16.60 3.84 -6.85
CA GLY A 46 -16.69 3.59 -5.40
C GLY A 46 -15.42 3.03 -4.77
N GLY A 47 -14.79 2.03 -5.40
CA GLY A 47 -13.52 1.46 -4.92
C GLY A 47 -12.35 2.47 -5.01
N ARG A 48 -12.35 3.30 -6.05
CA ARG A 48 -11.35 4.36 -6.22
C ARG A 48 -11.46 5.43 -5.14
N LEU A 49 -12.68 5.84 -4.81
CA LEU A 49 -12.96 6.82 -3.77
C LEU A 49 -12.60 6.30 -2.38
N LEU A 50 -12.90 5.03 -2.07
CA LEU A 50 -12.50 4.41 -0.80
C LEU A 50 -10.98 4.43 -0.62
N LEU A 51 -10.24 3.96 -1.63
CA LEU A 51 -8.78 3.94 -1.58
C LEU A 51 -8.20 5.35 -1.48
N ALA A 52 -8.71 6.31 -2.27
CA ALA A 52 -8.25 7.71 -2.23
C ALA A 52 -8.55 8.38 -0.88
N GLY A 53 -9.73 8.15 -0.30
CA GLY A 53 -10.10 8.64 1.02
C GLY A 53 -9.18 8.09 2.11
N ASN A 54 -8.85 6.80 2.04
CA ASN A 54 -7.87 6.20 2.94
C ASN A 54 -6.46 6.78 2.73
N ALA A 55 -5.99 6.95 1.48
CA ALA A 55 -4.70 7.57 1.24
C ALA A 55 -4.59 8.97 1.84
N LEU A 56 -5.65 9.78 1.70
CA LEU A 56 -5.75 11.10 2.32
C LEU A 56 -5.81 11.02 3.85
N HIS A 57 -6.47 10.02 4.42
CA HIS A 57 -6.46 9.77 5.87
C HIS A 57 -5.06 9.41 6.40
N ALA A 58 -4.20 8.87 5.54
CA ALA A 58 -2.78 8.66 5.82
C ALA A 58 -1.90 9.89 5.47
N ASP A 59 -2.51 11.06 5.24
CA ASP A 59 -1.85 12.32 4.84
C ASP A 59 -1.06 12.24 3.53
N LEU A 60 -1.41 11.29 2.65
CA LEU A 60 -0.79 11.13 1.34
C LEU A 60 -1.70 11.65 0.23
N ALA A 61 -1.19 12.59 -0.56
CA ALA A 61 -1.89 13.06 -1.75
C ALA A 61 -2.10 11.91 -2.76
N PRO A 62 -3.16 11.96 -3.62
CA PRO A 62 -3.49 10.85 -4.51
C PRO A 62 -2.43 10.48 -5.56
N GLU A 63 -1.50 11.40 -5.84
CA GLU A 63 -0.38 11.21 -6.76
C GLU A 63 0.91 10.78 -6.07
N SER A 64 0.96 10.85 -4.73
CA SER A 64 2.18 10.55 -3.98
C SER A 64 2.54 9.09 -4.11
N ALA A 65 3.84 8.80 -4.28
CA ALA A 65 4.34 7.44 -4.20
C ALA A 65 3.99 6.87 -2.81
N GLY A 66 3.49 5.63 -2.78
CA GLY A 66 3.03 5.00 -1.54
C GLY A 66 1.56 5.22 -1.20
N SER A 67 0.89 6.21 -1.81
CA SER A 67 -0.52 6.51 -1.52
C SER A 67 -1.44 5.31 -1.82
N GLY A 68 -1.18 4.55 -2.89
CA GLY A 68 -1.96 3.34 -3.19
C GLY A 68 -1.79 2.26 -2.13
N GLY A 69 -0.55 2.01 -1.70
CA GLY A 69 -0.25 1.03 -0.66
C GLY A 69 -0.91 1.36 0.68
N PHE A 70 -0.84 2.62 1.12
CA PHE A 70 -1.50 3.07 2.36
C PHE A 70 -3.03 3.12 2.22
N GLY A 71 -3.54 3.55 1.06
CA GLY A 71 -4.97 3.52 0.76
C GLY A 71 -5.55 2.11 0.91
N TRP A 72 -4.84 1.10 0.39
CA TRP A 72 -5.21 -0.30 0.49
C TRP A 72 -5.04 -0.89 1.90
N LEU A 73 -3.96 -0.55 2.61
CA LEU A 73 -3.67 -1.10 3.94
C LEU A 73 -4.73 -0.70 4.99
N MET A 74 -5.43 0.41 4.77
CA MET A 74 -6.45 0.94 5.66
C MET A 74 -7.89 0.68 5.19
N SER A 75 -8.08 0.00 4.07
CA SER A 75 -9.40 -0.46 3.59
C SER A 75 -9.77 -1.80 4.19
#